data_AF-A9AZM0-F1
#
_entry.id   AF-A9AZM0-F1
#
_cell.length_a   1.000
_cell.length_b   1.000
_cell.length_c   1.000
_cell.angle_alpha   90.00
_cell.angle_beta   90.00
_cell.angle_gamma   90.00
#
_symmetry.space_group_name_H-M   'P 1'
#
loop_
_entity.id
_entity.type
_entity.pdbx_description
1 polymer ?
#
loop_
_entity_poly.entity_id
_entity_poly.type
_entity_poly.pdbx_seq_one_letter_code
_entity_poly.pdbx_strand_id
1 'polypeptide(L)'
;MHFDQATIVQTTLAAVMQTQQRLAEHLWWGGAVGNSGAEASLLEQELSLLVAVANGEIDRETAGVARYFEIKGVLDDICRLLWQAPLSAEPLISAGFWTQPGIGAVCGAVLAWLDADDLITITEAARLLYPDAMLVGSNVATQRVLRLIASGKLREYMANADVAPNPRHRRRVKRSEVLPLCNLAHDYSL
;
A
#
# COMPACT_ATOMS: atom_id res chain seq x y z
N MET A 1 -22.69 -10.62 -31.69
CA MET A 1 -22.06 -11.13 -30.45
C MET A 1 -23.19 -11.63 -29.56
N HIS A 2 -23.23 -12.92 -29.25
CA HIS A 2 -24.28 -13.51 -28.41
C HIS A 2 -23.66 -13.90 -27.07
N PHE A 3 -24.25 -13.47 -25.96
CA PHE A 3 -23.77 -13.77 -24.62
C PHE A 3 -24.48 -15.02 -24.11
N ASP A 4 -23.72 -16.04 -23.72
CA ASP A 4 -24.28 -17.24 -23.09
C ASP A 4 -24.65 -16.95 -21.63
N GLN A 5 -25.93 -16.70 -21.42
CA GLN A 5 -26.48 -16.38 -20.11
C GLN A 5 -26.19 -17.47 -19.05
N ALA A 6 -26.25 -18.76 -19.41
CA ALA A 6 -26.08 -19.84 -18.45
C ALA A 6 -24.63 -19.90 -17.95
N THR A 7 -23.68 -19.82 -18.88
CA THR A 7 -22.25 -19.79 -18.56
C THR A 7 -21.88 -18.55 -17.76
N ILE A 8 -22.40 -17.37 -18.11
CA ILE A 8 -22.14 -16.13 -17.38
C ILE A 8 -22.66 -16.22 -15.94
N VAL A 9 -23.89 -16.71 -15.74
CA VAL A 9 -24.46 -16.85 -14.41
C VAL A 9 -23.65 -17.84 -13.57
N GLN A 10 -23.32 -19.01 -14.12
CA GLN A 10 -22.59 -20.05 -13.40
C GLN A 10 -21.19 -19.59 -12.98
N THR A 11 -20.44 -18.98 -13.89
CA THR A 11 -19.08 -18.50 -13.61
C THR A 11 -19.08 -17.35 -12.60
N THR A 12 -20.05 -16.44 -12.69
CA THR A 12 -20.19 -15.35 -11.72
C THR A 12 -20.53 -15.87 -10.32
N LEU A 13 -21.50 -16.80 -10.22
CA LEU A 13 -21.87 -17.42 -8.94
C LEU A 13 -20.69 -18.16 -8.29
N ALA A 14 -19.96 -18.96 -9.08
CA ALA A 14 -18.79 -19.67 -8.59
C ALA A 14 -17.71 -18.72 -8.05
N ALA A 15 -17.44 -17.61 -8.75
CA ALA A 15 -16.49 -16.60 -8.31
C ALA A 15 -16.92 -15.91 -7.01
N VAL A 16 -18.20 -15.55 -6.87
CA VAL A 16 -18.74 -14.94 -5.63
C VAL A 16 -18.62 -15.91 -4.46
N MET A 17 -19.01 -17.18 -4.64
CA MET A 17 -18.91 -18.20 -3.59
C MET A 17 -17.46 -18.40 -3.15
N GLN A 18 -16.52 -18.45 -4.09
CA GLN A 18 -15.10 -18.60 -3.78
C GLN A 18 -14.55 -17.41 -2.97
N THR A 19 -14.97 -16.18 -3.28
CA THR A 19 -14.59 -14.99 -2.50
C THR A 19 -15.14 -15.05 -1.08
N GLN A 20 -16.40 -15.45 -0.92
CA GLN A 20 -17.02 -15.58 0.40
C GLN A 20 -16.35 -16.69 1.23
N GLN A 21 -15.98 -17.80 0.61
CA GLN A 21 -15.28 -18.89 1.29
C GLN A 21 -13.89 -18.47 1.78
N ARG A 22 -13.11 -17.76 0.96
CA ARG A 22 -11.80 -17.22 1.40
C ARG A 22 -11.96 -16.27 2.59
N LEU A 23 -12.93 -15.36 2.52
CA LEU A 23 -13.20 -14.46 3.64
C LEU A 23 -13.56 -15.24 4.91
N ALA A 24 -14.39 -16.27 4.78
CA ALA A 24 -14.76 -17.14 5.89
C ALA A 24 -13.54 -17.87 6.48
N GLU A 25 -12.62 -18.36 5.66
CA GLU A 25 -11.38 -19.02 6.11
C GLU A 25 -10.46 -18.08 6.92
N HIS A 26 -10.32 -16.82 6.50
CA HIS A 26 -9.51 -15.83 7.23
C HIS A 26 -10.18 -15.35 8.52
N LEU A 27 -11.52 -15.25 8.53
CA LEU A 27 -12.29 -14.82 9.71
C LEU A 27 -12.47 -15.95 10.74
N TRP A 28 -12.56 -17.20 10.29
CA TRP A 28 -12.79 -18.37 11.13
C TRP A 28 -11.66 -19.37 10.96
N TRP A 29 -10.62 -19.19 11.77
CA TRP A 29 -9.58 -20.20 11.90
C TRP A 29 -10.11 -21.39 12.71
N GLY A 30 -10.10 -22.59 12.13
CA GLY A 30 -10.41 -23.85 12.80
C GLY A 30 -11.89 -24.01 13.14
N GLY A 31 -12.61 -24.81 12.35
CA GLY A 31 -14.04 -25.06 12.54
C GLY A 31 -14.42 -25.43 13.99
N ALA A 32 -15.07 -24.50 14.69
CA ALA A 32 -15.81 -24.81 15.90
C ALA A 32 -16.95 -23.80 16.07
N VAL A 33 -18.16 -24.29 15.79
CA VAL A 33 -19.35 -23.83 16.49
C VAL A 33 -19.07 -24.03 17.97
N GLY A 34 -18.79 -22.94 18.69
CA GLY A 34 -18.66 -22.93 20.14
C GLY A 34 -17.26 -23.21 20.66
N ASN A 35 -16.38 -22.20 20.62
CA ASN A 35 -15.51 -21.96 21.77
C ASN A 35 -15.19 -20.47 21.87
N SER A 36 -15.86 -19.80 22.79
CA SER A 36 -15.57 -18.42 23.22
C SER A 36 -14.29 -18.39 24.08
N GLY A 37 -13.20 -18.90 23.51
CA GLY A 37 -11.87 -18.93 24.10
C GLY A 37 -10.89 -18.23 23.16
N ALA A 38 -10.86 -16.90 23.24
CA ALA A 38 -9.74 -15.96 23.05
C ALA A 38 -8.55 -16.25 22.09
N GLU A 39 -8.64 -17.14 21.11
CA GLU A 39 -7.63 -17.24 20.05
C GLU A 39 -7.95 -16.25 18.93
N ALA A 40 -6.97 -15.37 18.65
CA ALA A 40 -7.06 -14.39 17.58
C ALA A 40 -7.25 -15.10 16.23
N SER A 41 -8.17 -14.61 15.40
CA SER A 41 -8.38 -15.16 14.06
C SER A 41 -7.11 -15.05 13.21
N LEU A 42 -7.00 -15.85 12.14
CA LEU A 42 -5.89 -15.75 11.21
C LEU A 42 -5.74 -14.31 10.69
N LEU A 43 -6.86 -13.69 10.31
CA LEU A 43 -6.89 -12.30 9.87
C LEU A 43 -6.36 -11.34 10.94
N GLU A 44 -6.70 -11.54 12.21
CA GLU A 44 -6.22 -10.70 13.30
C GLU A 44 -4.70 -10.82 13.49
N GLN A 45 -4.15 -12.03 13.37
CA GLN A 45 -2.70 -12.28 13.43
C GLN A 45 -1.98 -11.63 12.24
N GLU A 46 -2.52 -11.80 11.03
CA GLU A 46 -2.03 -11.20 9.79
C GLU A 46 -2.01 -9.67 9.87
N LEU A 47 -3.12 -9.07 10.30
CA LEU A 47 -3.22 -7.62 10.47
C LEU A 47 -2.27 -7.11 11.55
N SER A 48 -2.13 -7.83 12.66
CA SER A 48 -1.19 -7.48 13.74
C SER A 48 0.26 -7.48 13.24
N LEU A 49 0.63 -8.45 12.39
CA LEU A 49 1.94 -8.48 11.75
C LEU A 49 2.17 -7.24 10.88
N LEU A 50 1.21 -6.88 10.01
CA LEU A 50 1.33 -5.71 9.15
C LEU A 50 1.42 -4.41 9.96
N VAL A 51 0.67 -4.30 11.07
CA VAL A 51 0.73 -3.16 11.98
C VAL A 51 2.10 -3.06 12.65
N ALA A 52 2.65 -4.17 13.16
CA ALA A 52 3.98 -4.18 13.77
C ALA A 52 5.06 -3.70 12.79
N VAL A 53 5.00 -4.15 11.53
CA VAL A 53 5.89 -3.65 10.46
C VAL A 53 5.68 -2.15 10.20
N ALA A 54 4.43 -1.71 10.06
CA ALA A 54 4.11 -0.30 9.79
C ALA A 54 4.51 0.64 10.94
N ASN A 55 4.52 0.14 12.18
CA ASN A 55 4.99 0.85 13.37
C ASN A 55 6.53 0.88 13.48
N GLY A 56 7.25 0.10 12.65
CA GLY A 56 8.71 -0.02 12.73
C GLY A 56 9.20 -0.95 13.85
N GLU A 57 8.32 -1.78 14.41
CA GLU A 57 8.69 -2.78 15.44
C GLU A 57 9.50 -3.93 14.83
N ILE A 58 9.32 -4.17 13.53
CA ILE A 58 10.09 -5.15 12.75
C ILE A 58 11.01 -4.38 11.82
N ASP A 59 12.30 -4.39 12.12
CA ASP A 59 13.31 -3.79 11.28
C ASP A 59 13.66 -4.69 10.09
N ARG A 60 13.75 -4.09 8.90
CA ARG A 60 14.02 -4.80 7.65
C ARG A 60 15.41 -5.43 7.64
N GLU A 61 16.42 -4.70 8.14
CA GLU A 61 17.81 -5.15 8.07
C GLU A 61 18.04 -6.42 8.90
N THR A 62 17.23 -6.61 9.95
CA THR A 62 17.36 -7.71 10.90
C THR A 62 16.29 -8.81 10.76
N ALA A 63 15.18 -8.54 10.08
CA ALA A 63 14.08 -9.50 9.90
C ALA A 63 14.48 -10.79 9.17
N GLY A 64 15.47 -10.72 8.27
CA GLY A 64 15.91 -11.84 7.46
C GLY A 64 14.94 -12.25 6.34
N VAL A 65 15.37 -13.18 5.49
CA VAL A 65 14.67 -13.51 4.23
C VAL A 65 13.31 -14.20 4.47
N ALA A 66 13.23 -15.08 5.46
CA ALA A 66 11.99 -15.81 5.75
C ALA A 66 10.86 -14.85 6.18
N ARG A 67 11.16 -13.92 7.10
CA ARG A 67 10.22 -12.92 7.59
C ARG A 67 9.80 -11.94 6.51
N TYR A 68 10.72 -11.59 5.61
CA TYR A 68 10.41 -10.78 4.43
C TYR A 68 9.32 -11.43 3.56
N PHE A 69 9.46 -12.71 3.22
CA PHE A 69 8.49 -13.41 2.38
C PHE A 69 7.16 -13.66 3.09
N GLU A 70 7.18 -13.90 4.40
CA GLU A 70 5.97 -13.98 5.22
C GLU A 70 5.18 -12.67 5.16
N ILE A 71 5.81 -11.53 5.45
CA ILE A 71 5.17 -10.20 5.42
C ILE A 71 4.65 -9.89 4.01
N LYS A 72 5.43 -10.19 2.96
CA LYS A 72 5.00 -10.01 1.58
C LYS A 72 3.77 -10.87 1.26
N GLY A 73 3.77 -12.13 1.65
CA GLY A 73 2.64 -13.05 1.45
C GLY A 73 1.38 -12.54 2.13
N VAL A 74 1.48 -12.17 3.41
CA VAL A 74 0.36 -11.61 4.18
C VAL A 74 -0.17 -10.33 3.53
N LEU A 75 0.69 -9.42 3.10
CA LEU A 75 0.25 -8.21 2.40
C LEU A 75 -0.49 -8.53 1.09
N ASP A 76 0.06 -9.45 0.29
CA ASP A 76 -0.55 -9.88 -0.99
C ASP A 76 -1.93 -10.50 -0.74
N ASP A 77 -2.08 -11.32 0.31
CA ASP A 77 -3.34 -11.96 0.66
C ASP A 77 -4.38 -10.98 1.18
N ILE A 78 -4.01 -10.04 2.06
CA ILE A 78 -4.89 -8.95 2.51
C ILE A 78 -5.35 -8.09 1.33
N CYS A 79 -4.45 -7.74 0.41
CA CYS A 79 -4.80 -6.97 -0.77
C CYS A 79 -5.78 -7.72 -1.68
N ARG A 80 -5.61 -9.03 -1.86
CA ARG A 80 -6.57 -9.87 -2.58
C ARG A 80 -7.91 -9.94 -1.85
N LEU A 81 -7.94 -10.13 -0.54
CA LEU A 81 -9.19 -10.16 0.22
C LEU A 81 -10.00 -8.87 0.07
N LEU A 82 -9.34 -7.72 0.06
CA LEU A 82 -10.00 -6.41 -0.04
C LEU A 82 -10.38 -6.01 -1.46
N TRP A 83 -9.57 -6.38 -2.46
CA TRP A 83 -9.66 -5.80 -3.82
C TRP A 83 -9.76 -6.82 -4.94
N GLN A 84 -9.81 -8.12 -4.65
CA GLN A 84 -10.01 -9.13 -5.69
C GLN A 84 -11.43 -9.01 -6.27
N ALA A 85 -11.52 -8.48 -7.48
CA ALA A 85 -12.76 -8.54 -8.24
C ALA A 85 -13.04 -9.99 -8.68
N PRO A 86 -14.31 -10.45 -8.66
CA PRO A 86 -14.68 -11.72 -9.26
C PRO A 86 -14.18 -11.77 -10.72
N LEU A 87 -13.52 -12.86 -11.09
CA LEU A 87 -12.96 -13.09 -12.44
C LEU A 87 -11.75 -12.22 -12.83
N SER A 88 -11.23 -11.38 -11.95
CA SER A 88 -9.92 -10.73 -12.17
C SER A 88 -8.79 -11.67 -11.77
N ALA A 89 -7.66 -11.61 -12.47
CA ALA A 89 -6.43 -12.31 -12.07
C ALA A 89 -5.67 -11.55 -10.97
N GLU A 90 -5.73 -10.21 -10.99
CA GLU A 90 -5.02 -9.34 -10.06
C GLU A 90 -5.98 -8.36 -9.35
N PRO A 91 -5.72 -8.01 -8.09
CA PRO A 91 -6.49 -7.00 -7.38
C PRO A 91 -6.27 -5.62 -8.02
N LEU A 92 -7.37 -4.90 -8.29
CA LEU A 92 -7.31 -3.53 -8.79
C LEU A 92 -7.35 -2.56 -7.62
N ILE A 93 -6.18 -2.14 -7.15
CA ILE A 93 -6.04 -1.26 -5.99
C ILE A 93 -5.93 0.19 -6.47
N SER A 94 -6.87 1.04 -6.05
CA SER A 94 -6.83 2.47 -6.35
C SER A 94 -5.60 3.13 -5.73
N ALA A 95 -4.96 4.06 -6.45
CA ALA A 95 -3.80 4.80 -5.94
C ALA A 95 -4.10 5.54 -4.62
N GLY A 96 -5.34 5.96 -4.40
CA GLY A 96 -5.75 6.64 -3.17
C GLY A 96 -5.83 5.73 -1.93
N PHE A 97 -5.96 4.41 -2.13
CA PHE A 97 -6.12 3.43 -1.04
C PHE A 97 -4.98 3.52 -0.02
N TRP A 98 -3.72 3.59 -0.49
CA TRP A 98 -2.52 3.60 0.35
C TRP A 98 -2.44 4.79 1.32
N THR A 99 -3.26 5.81 1.11
CA THR A 99 -3.30 7.03 1.94
C THR A 99 -4.53 7.09 2.85
N GLN A 100 -5.47 6.15 2.69
CA GLN A 100 -6.67 6.11 3.52
C GLN A 100 -6.32 5.72 4.96
N PRO A 101 -6.86 6.44 5.97
CA PRO A 101 -6.67 6.07 7.36
C PRO A 101 -7.07 4.61 7.63
N GLY A 102 -6.32 3.93 8.51
CA GLY A 102 -6.53 2.51 8.81
C GLY A 102 -5.71 1.62 7.89
N ILE A 103 -6.33 0.56 7.35
CA ILE A 103 -5.63 -0.51 6.63
C ILE A 103 -4.87 -0.02 5.40
N GLY A 104 -5.39 0.97 4.69
CA GLY A 104 -4.73 1.54 3.51
C GLY A 104 -3.34 2.12 3.84
N ALA A 105 -3.27 2.95 4.87
CA ALA A 105 -2.02 3.54 5.36
C ALA A 105 -1.04 2.48 5.89
N VAL A 106 -1.54 1.47 6.61
CA VAL A 106 -0.73 0.33 7.09
C VAL A 106 -0.10 -0.41 5.92
N CYS A 107 -0.91 -0.86 4.95
CA CYS A 107 -0.42 -1.55 3.76
C CYS A 107 0.56 -0.68 2.94
N GLY A 108 0.32 0.64 2.87
CA GLY A 108 1.23 1.58 2.22
C GLY A 108 2.59 1.65 2.91
N ALA A 109 2.62 1.69 4.24
CA ALA A 109 3.87 1.66 5.01
C ALA A 109 4.61 0.32 4.86
N VAL A 110 3.89 -0.80 4.90
CA VAL A 110 4.49 -2.14 4.67
C VAL A 110 5.06 -2.27 3.25
N LEU A 111 4.39 -1.73 2.22
CA LEU A 111 4.93 -1.70 0.86
C LEU A 111 6.25 -0.92 0.79
N ALA A 112 6.38 0.18 1.51
CA ALA A 112 7.63 0.93 1.55
C ALA A 112 8.73 0.15 2.28
N TRP A 113 8.37 -0.49 3.40
CA TRP A 113 9.26 -1.41 4.11
C TRP A 113 9.72 -2.55 3.22
N LEU A 114 8.84 -3.15 2.42
CA LEU A 114 9.14 -4.26 1.50
C LEU A 114 10.09 -3.85 0.36
N ASP A 115 9.98 -2.61 -0.13
CA ASP A 115 10.83 -2.12 -1.20
C ASP A 115 12.21 -1.63 -0.71
N ALA A 116 12.50 -1.72 0.59
CA ALA A 116 13.70 -1.16 1.21
C ALA A 116 13.85 0.34 0.92
N ASP A 117 12.74 1.05 0.72
CA ASP A 117 12.79 2.41 0.19
C ASP A 117 12.51 3.44 1.28
N ASP A 118 13.25 4.54 1.21
CA ASP A 118 13.09 5.67 2.10
C ASP A 118 11.81 6.43 1.72
N LEU A 119 10.89 6.53 2.68
CA LEU A 119 9.77 7.45 2.59
C LEU A 119 10.23 8.86 2.98
N ILE A 120 10.44 9.71 1.98
CA ILE A 120 10.85 11.10 2.15
C ILE A 120 9.65 12.05 2.13
N THR A 121 9.78 13.19 2.81
CA THR A 121 8.77 14.26 2.81
C THR A 121 8.63 14.89 1.43
N ILE A 122 7.48 15.51 1.16
CA ILE A 122 7.27 16.29 -0.08
C ILE A 122 8.33 17.40 -0.22
N THR A 123 8.76 17.99 0.89
CA THR A 123 9.80 19.03 0.90
C THR A 123 11.18 18.47 0.54
N GLU A 124 11.53 17.27 0.99
CA GLU A 124 12.77 16.59 0.61
C GLU A 124 12.74 16.15 -0.84
N ALA A 125 11.62 15.58 -1.31
CA ALA A 125 11.43 15.24 -2.72
C ALA A 125 11.55 16.49 -3.62
N ALA A 126 10.99 17.63 -3.19
CA ALA A 126 11.12 18.89 -3.91
C ALA A 126 12.57 19.37 -4.00
N ARG A 127 13.35 19.22 -2.92
CA ARG A 127 14.79 19.54 -2.92
C ARG A 127 15.60 18.62 -3.83
N LEU A 128 15.25 17.34 -3.90
CA LEU A 128 15.90 16.38 -4.80
C LEU A 128 15.59 16.65 -6.27
N LEU A 129 14.33 16.93 -6.60
CA LEU A 129 13.89 17.16 -7.99
C LEU A 129 14.28 18.53 -8.52
N TYR A 130 14.30 19.54 -7.64
CA TYR A 130 14.56 20.92 -7.98
C TYR A 130 15.64 21.46 -7.02
N PRO A 131 16.92 21.09 -7.22
CA PRO A 131 18.01 21.59 -6.39
C PRO A 131 18.09 23.13 -6.42
N ASP A 132 17.70 23.75 -7.53
CA ASP A 132 17.58 25.20 -7.69
C ASP A 132 16.35 25.83 -7.00
N ALA A 133 15.57 25.05 -6.22
CA ALA A 133 14.38 25.55 -5.53
C ALA A 133 14.69 26.68 -4.52
N MET A 134 15.95 26.86 -4.11
CA MET A 134 16.39 28.06 -3.38
C MET A 134 16.17 29.36 -4.16
N LEU A 135 16.15 29.30 -5.50
CA LEU A 135 15.93 30.45 -6.40
C LEU A 135 14.45 30.62 -6.79
N VAL A 136 13.67 29.54 -6.86
CA VAL A 136 12.27 29.54 -7.35
C VAL A 136 11.24 29.69 -6.20
N GLY A 137 11.69 29.54 -4.94
CA GLY A 137 10.84 29.57 -3.76
C GLY A 137 10.29 28.19 -3.41
N SER A 138 10.54 27.75 -2.17
CA SER A 138 10.25 26.40 -1.68
C SER A 138 8.81 25.94 -1.95
N ASN A 139 7.83 26.84 -1.85
CA ASN A 139 6.42 26.52 -2.09
C ASN A 139 6.11 26.09 -3.54
N VAL A 140 6.80 26.69 -4.53
CA VAL A 140 6.57 26.36 -5.95
C VAL A 140 7.09 24.96 -6.26
N ALA A 141 8.27 24.61 -5.74
CA ALA A 141 8.85 23.28 -5.89
C ALA A 141 7.96 22.21 -5.25
N THR A 142 7.45 22.44 -4.04
CA THR A 142 6.49 21.54 -3.37
C THR A 142 5.22 21.36 -4.20
N GLN A 143 4.65 22.44 -4.76
CA GLN A 143 3.45 22.35 -5.61
C GLN A 143 3.69 21.53 -6.89
N ARG A 144 4.90 21.58 -7.47
CA ARG A 144 5.25 20.73 -8.61
C ARG A 144 5.27 19.25 -8.24
N VAL A 145 5.82 18.89 -7.08
CA VAL A 145 5.76 17.51 -6.56
C VAL A 145 4.31 17.06 -6.36
N LEU A 146 3.46 17.92 -5.80
CA LEU A 146 2.03 17.61 -5.63
C LEU A 146 1.32 17.34 -6.96
N ARG A 147 1.72 18.00 -8.06
CA ARG A 147 1.19 17.69 -9.40
C ARG A 147 1.69 16.36 -9.95
N LEU A 148 2.93 15.96 -9.64
CA LEU A 148 3.44 14.64 -10.00
C LEU A 148 2.66 13.53 -9.30
N ILE A 149 2.30 13.74 -8.04
CA ILE A 149 1.39 12.85 -7.30
C ILE A 149 0.00 12.83 -7.95
N ALA A 150 -0.59 14.01 -8.19
CA ALA A 150 -1.93 14.11 -8.78
C ALA A 150 -2.03 13.50 -10.19
N SER A 151 -0.93 13.48 -10.95
CA SER A 151 -0.84 12.84 -12.28
C SER A 151 -0.45 11.36 -12.22
N GLY A 152 -0.28 10.79 -11.03
CA GLY A 152 0.06 9.37 -10.84
C GLY A 152 1.51 9.02 -11.16
N LYS A 153 2.38 10.01 -11.39
CA LYS A 153 3.81 9.78 -11.64
C LYS A 153 4.60 9.46 -10.38
N LEU A 154 4.11 9.93 -9.23
CA LEU A 154 4.61 9.55 -7.90
C LEU A 154 3.46 8.98 -7.10
N ARG A 155 3.72 7.90 -6.35
CA ARG A 155 2.76 7.36 -5.41
C ARG A 155 2.90 8.07 -4.06
N GLU A 156 1.75 8.40 -3.49
CA GLU A 156 1.69 8.97 -2.16
C GLU A 156 1.55 7.87 -1.10
N TYR A 157 2.31 8.03 -0.02
CA TYR A 157 2.27 7.19 1.17
C TYR A 157 2.05 8.06 2.41
N MET A 158 1.70 7.43 3.52
CA MET A 158 1.50 8.10 4.81
C MET A 158 2.51 7.59 5.83
N ALA A 159 3.24 8.51 6.46
CA ALA A 159 4.04 8.21 7.64
C ALA A 159 3.15 7.89 8.84
N ASN A 160 3.70 7.11 9.77
CA ASN A 160 3.05 6.80 11.05
C ASN A 160 2.68 8.10 11.81
N ALA A 161 1.56 8.06 12.52
CA ALA A 161 1.07 9.13 13.37
C ALA A 161 2.08 9.59 14.43
N ASP A 162 2.88 8.67 14.95
CA ASP A 162 3.90 8.95 15.96
C ASP A 162 5.05 9.79 15.41
N VAL A 163 5.38 9.62 14.12
CA VAL A 163 6.44 10.38 13.45
C VAL A 163 5.98 11.79 13.08
N ALA A 164 4.71 11.95 12.70
CA ALA A 164 4.14 13.26 12.36
C ALA A 164 2.67 13.33 12.80
N PRO A 165 2.36 13.94 13.96
CA PRO A 165 1.00 13.97 14.48
C PRO A 165 0.00 14.68 13.54
N ASN A 166 0.45 15.68 12.79
CA ASN A 166 -0.40 16.39 11.84
C ASN A 166 -0.52 15.61 10.51
N PRO A 167 -1.73 15.19 10.09
CA PRO A 167 -1.93 14.45 8.84
C PRO A 167 -1.36 15.12 7.59
N ARG A 168 -1.39 16.47 7.54
CA ARG A 168 -0.81 17.23 6.41
C ARG A 168 0.70 17.03 6.28
N HIS A 169 1.36 16.73 7.40
CA HIS A 169 2.81 16.52 7.49
C HIS A 169 3.19 15.04 7.41
N ARG A 170 2.21 14.12 7.28
CA ARG A 170 2.45 12.67 7.12
C ARG A 170 2.64 12.25 5.67
N ARG A 171 2.30 13.10 4.71
CA ARG A 171 2.43 12.80 3.27
C ARG A 171 3.89 12.51 2.93
N ARG A 172 4.14 11.37 2.31
CA ARG A 172 5.47 10.90 1.89
C ARG A 172 5.43 10.42 0.45
N VAL A 173 6.59 10.37 -0.17
CA VAL A 173 6.84 9.70 -1.44
C VAL A 173 8.09 8.83 -1.30
N LYS A 174 8.19 7.82 -2.15
CA LYS A 174 9.33 6.91 -2.22
C LYS A 174 10.54 7.60 -2.85
N ARG A 175 11.71 7.52 -2.21
CA ARG A 175 12.94 8.08 -2.77
C ARG A 175 13.29 7.44 -4.10
N SER A 176 13.12 6.13 -4.23
CA SER A 176 13.38 5.41 -5.48
C SER A 176 12.47 5.83 -6.64
N GLU A 177 11.24 6.30 -6.37
CA GLU A 177 10.33 6.85 -7.39
C GLU A 177 10.74 8.27 -7.82
N VAL A 178 11.32 9.03 -6.90
CA VAL A 178 11.74 10.42 -7.13
C VAL A 178 13.04 10.50 -7.93
N LEU A 179 14.04 9.67 -7.60
CA LEU A 179 15.38 9.75 -8.19
C LEU A 179 15.40 9.66 -9.74
N PRO A 180 14.65 8.76 -10.40
CA PRO A 180 14.60 8.71 -11.86
C PRO A 180 14.04 9.98 -12.51
N LEU A 181 13.14 10.68 -11.82
CA LEU A 181 12.54 11.92 -12.31
C LEU A 181 13.50 13.12 -12.20
N CYS A 182 14.53 13.05 -11.35
CA CYS A 182 15.56 14.08 -11.28
C CYS A 182 16.28 14.23 -12.61
N ASN A 183 16.60 13.12 -13.28
CA ASN A 183 17.31 13.14 -14.57
C ASN A 183 16.46 13.77 -15.69
N LEU A 184 15.15 13.51 -15.68
CA LEU A 184 14.22 14.09 -16.66
C LEU A 184 13.97 15.60 -16.45
N ALA A 185 14.11 16.11 -15.22
CA ALA A 185 13.91 17.53 -14.93
C ALA A 185 15.06 18.42 -15.46
N HIS A 186 16.26 17.86 -15.62
CA HIS A 186 17.42 18.58 -16.14
C HIS A 186 17.39 18.73 -17.67
N ASP A 187 16.77 17.79 -18.40
CA ASP A 187 16.70 17.82 -19.87
C ASP A 187 15.74 18.88 -20.44
N TYR A 188 14.85 19.44 -19.62
CA TYR A 188 13.91 20.52 -20.03
C TYR A 188 14.36 21.93 -19.61
N SER A 189 15.63 22.08 -19.19
CA SER A 189 16.20 23.36 -18.74
C SER A 189 17.19 24.00 -19.73
N LEU A 190 17.13 23.64 -21.02
CA LEU A 190 17.85 24.30 -22.12
C LEU A 190 16.90 25.09 -23.03
#